data_AF-A0A4P9VUT5-F1
#
_entry.id   AF-A0A4P9VUT5-F1
#
_cell.length_a   1.000
_cell.length_b   1.000
_cell.length_c   1.000
_cell.angle_alpha   90.00
_cell.angle_beta   90.00
_cell.angle_gamma   90.00
#
_symmetry.space_group_name_H-M   'P 1'
#
loop_
_entity.id
_entity.type
_entity.pdbx_description
1 polymer ?
#
loop_
_entity_poly.entity_id
_entity_poly.type
_entity_poly.pdbx_seq_one_letter_code
_entity_poly.pdbx_strand_id
1 'polypeptide(L)'
;QSDPYASKLVGEVVFKKAFGRGEADAAKVAELRAGLAHCLDVYETHLATNTYLAGDEFTMADLVHMPYFGLLEAAGAGDIVDAHPNVKKWWERVSARPAWARANGK
;
A
#
# COMPACT_ATOMS: atom_id res chain seq x y z
N GLN A 1 -11.62 -3.26 -6.45
CA GLN A 1 -10.52 -3.55 -7.40
C GLN A 1 -9.22 -3.21 -6.69
N SER A 2 -8.15 -3.98 -6.88
CA SER A 2 -6.84 -3.66 -6.28
C SER A 2 -6.34 -2.33 -6.79
N ASP A 3 -5.79 -1.47 -5.94
CA ASP A 3 -5.13 -0.23 -6.36
C ASP A 3 -3.90 -0.56 -7.25
N PRO A 4 -3.92 -0.26 -8.56
CA PRO A 4 -2.81 -0.55 -9.44
C PRO A 4 -1.60 0.37 -9.18
N TYR A 5 -1.77 1.52 -8.53
CA TYR A 5 -0.72 2.51 -8.34
C TYR A 5 0.31 2.04 -7.31
N ALA A 6 -0.12 1.44 -6.19
CA ALA A 6 0.79 0.86 -5.21
C ALA A 6 1.71 -0.21 -5.83
N SER A 7 1.13 -1.17 -6.57
CA SER A 7 1.90 -2.25 -7.21
C SER A 7 2.87 -1.75 -8.28
N LYS A 8 2.45 -0.80 -9.11
CA LYS A 8 3.29 -0.18 -10.14
C LYS A 8 4.41 0.66 -9.52
N LEU A 9 4.13 1.40 -8.44
CA LEU A 9 5.12 2.22 -7.75
C LEU A 9 6.21 1.35 -7.11
N VAL A 10 5.81 0.30 -6.41
CA VAL A 10 6.74 -0.70 -5.85
C VAL A 10 7.55 -1.37 -6.97
N GLY A 11 6.91 -1.72 -8.08
CA GLY A 11 7.60 -2.27 -9.24
C GLY A 11 8.67 -1.33 -9.81
N GLU A 12 8.34 -0.05 -9.92
CA GLU A 12 9.20 0.99 -10.48
C GLU A 12 10.38 1.35 -9.56
N VAL A 13 10.15 1.44 -8.24
CA VAL A 13 11.17 1.90 -7.29
C VAL A 13 11.94 0.74 -6.67
N VAL A 14 11.23 -0.26 -6.16
CA VAL A 14 11.81 -1.35 -5.35
C VAL A 14 12.31 -2.48 -6.26
N PHE A 15 11.44 -3.02 -7.11
CA PHE A 15 11.79 -4.20 -7.91
C PHE A 15 12.78 -3.90 -9.03
N LYS A 16 12.67 -2.75 -9.74
CA LYS A 16 13.69 -2.38 -10.74
C LYS A 16 15.09 -2.33 -10.13
N LYS A 17 15.23 -1.68 -8.97
CA LYS A 17 16.50 -1.60 -8.25
C LYS A 17 16.98 -2.99 -7.81
N ALA A 18 16.11 -3.79 -7.18
CA ALA A 18 16.46 -5.13 -6.70
C ALA A 18 16.90 -6.09 -7.82
N PHE A 19 16.34 -5.95 -9.02
CA PHE A 19 16.66 -6.79 -10.19
C PHE A 19 17.68 -6.17 -11.14
N GLY A 20 18.32 -5.05 -10.79
CA GLY A 20 19.34 -4.40 -11.63
C GLY A 20 18.81 -3.91 -12.98
N ARG A 21 17.52 -3.54 -13.06
CA ARG A 21 16.85 -3.11 -14.31
C ARG A 21 16.95 -1.61 -14.58
N GLY A 22 17.92 -0.94 -13.97
CA GLY A 22 18.11 0.51 -14.04
C GLY A 22 17.44 1.28 -12.90
N GLU A 23 17.54 2.61 -12.98
CA GLU A 23 16.98 3.54 -12.01
C GLU A 23 15.47 3.76 -12.22
N ALA A 24 14.81 4.25 -11.16
CA ALA A 24 13.40 4.60 -11.22
C ALA A 24 13.20 5.87 -12.06
N ASP A 25 12.20 5.87 -12.94
CA ASP A 25 11.82 7.05 -13.70
C ASP A 25 11.08 8.05 -12.80
N ALA A 26 11.68 9.23 -12.59
CA ALA A 26 11.13 10.24 -11.69
C ALA A 26 9.74 10.76 -12.11
N ALA A 27 9.49 10.91 -13.41
CA ALA A 27 8.19 11.37 -13.90
C ALA A 27 7.12 10.31 -13.65
N LYS A 28 7.44 9.05 -13.91
CA LYS A 28 6.55 7.93 -13.63
C LYS A 28 6.31 7.74 -12.14
N VAL A 29 7.32 7.89 -11.30
CA VAL A 29 7.17 7.86 -9.84
C VAL A 29 6.23 8.96 -9.38
N ALA A 30 6.38 10.19 -9.86
CA ALA A 30 5.49 11.29 -9.51
C ALA A 30 4.03 11.01 -9.92
N GLU A 31 3.81 10.52 -11.14
CA GLU A 31 2.47 10.11 -11.62
C GLU A 31 1.85 9.03 -10.74
N LEU A 32 2.61 7.96 -10.45
CA LEU A 32 2.14 6.83 -9.65
C LEU A 32 1.85 7.24 -8.20
N ARG A 33 2.63 8.15 -7.63
CA ARG A 33 2.37 8.71 -6.29
C ARG A 33 1.08 9.52 -6.27
N ALA A 34 0.83 10.36 -7.28
CA ALA A 34 -0.41 11.13 -7.37
C ALA A 34 -1.64 10.22 -7.51
N GLY A 35 -1.54 9.18 -8.35
CA GLY A 35 -2.59 8.16 -8.48
C GLY A 35 -2.85 7.39 -7.18
N LEU A 36 -1.78 6.99 -6.48
CA LEU A 36 -1.86 6.33 -5.18
C LEU A 36 -2.57 7.23 -4.15
N ALA A 37 -2.17 8.51 -4.04
CA ALA A 37 -2.80 9.45 -3.12
C ALA A 37 -4.32 9.55 -3.39
N HIS A 38 -4.73 9.68 -4.64
CA HIS A 38 -6.15 9.73 -5.00
C HIS A 38 -6.90 8.43 -4.67
N CYS A 39 -6.26 7.28 -4.85
CA CYS A 39 -6.85 6.00 -4.42
C CYS A 39 -6.99 5.92 -2.90
N LEU A 40 -6.02 6.45 -2.15
CA LEU A 40 -6.07 6.47 -0.69
C LEU A 40 -7.12 7.46 -0.15
N ASP A 41 -7.43 8.55 -0.86
CA ASP A 41 -8.57 9.43 -0.50
C ASP A 41 -9.90 8.65 -0.45
N VAL A 42 -10.10 7.74 -1.41
CA VAL A 42 -11.29 6.88 -1.47
C VAL A 42 -11.28 5.89 -0.30
N TYR A 43 -10.13 5.30 0.01
CA TYR A 43 -9.99 4.33 1.10
C TYR A 43 -10.18 5.02 2.44
N GLU A 44 -9.66 6.23 2.61
CA GLU A 44 -9.79 7.05 3.80
C GLU A 44 -11.25 7.35 4.11
N THR A 45 -12.01 7.74 3.09
CA THR A 45 -13.47 7.96 3.23
C THR A 45 -14.21 6.67 3.59
N HIS A 46 -13.85 5.55 2.96
CA HIS A 46 -14.48 4.26 3.22
C HIS A 46 -14.16 3.71 4.63
N LEU A 47 -12.89 3.78 5.04
CA LEU A 47 -12.38 3.29 6.33
C LEU A 47 -12.73 4.22 7.50
N ALA A 48 -13.25 5.42 7.23
CA ALA A 48 -13.84 6.27 8.26
C ALA A 48 -15.05 5.61 8.94
N THR A 49 -15.80 4.76 8.22
CA THR A 49 -17.00 4.06 8.73
C THR A 49 -16.87 2.55 8.74
N ASN A 50 -15.87 1.97 8.08
CA ASN A 50 -15.64 0.52 8.00
C ASN A 50 -14.30 0.14 8.64
N THR A 51 -14.25 -1.02 9.29
CA THR A 51 -13.02 -1.50 9.95
C THR A 51 -11.98 -2.01 8.94
N TYR A 52 -12.45 -2.58 7.84
CA TYR A 52 -11.69 -3.23 6.77
C TYR A 52 -12.25 -2.85 5.40
N LEU A 53 -11.55 -3.20 4.32
CA LEU A 53 -11.92 -2.80 2.96
C LEU A 53 -13.23 -3.43 2.44
N ALA A 54 -13.74 -4.46 3.12
CA ALA A 54 -15.00 -5.13 2.78
C ALA A 54 -16.09 -4.95 3.87
N GLY A 55 -15.88 -4.07 4.85
CA GLY A 55 -16.77 -3.88 5.99
C GLY A 55 -16.10 -4.17 7.33
N ASP A 56 -16.74 -4.98 8.18
CA ASP A 56 -16.28 -5.18 9.57
C ASP A 56 -15.39 -6.41 9.79
N GLU A 57 -15.25 -7.24 8.76
CA GLU A 57 -14.41 -8.44 8.82
C GLU A 57 -13.20 -8.34 7.88
N PHE A 58 -12.09 -8.93 8.32
CA PHE A 58 -10.91 -9.10 7.47
C PHE A 58 -11.21 -10.10 6.36
N THR A 59 -10.99 -9.72 5.11
CA THR A 59 -11.28 -10.57 3.96
C THR A 59 -10.11 -10.63 2.97
N MET A 60 -10.33 -11.34 1.86
CA MET A 60 -9.44 -11.29 0.71
C MET A 60 -9.21 -9.86 0.21
N ALA A 61 -10.20 -8.96 0.36
CA ALA A 61 -10.06 -7.56 -0.04
C ALA A 61 -8.89 -6.88 0.69
N ASP A 62 -8.67 -7.15 1.97
CA ASP A 62 -7.53 -6.62 2.72
C ASP A 62 -6.23 -7.32 2.32
N LEU A 63 -6.27 -8.66 2.27
CA LEU A 63 -5.10 -9.50 2.05
C LEU A 63 -4.35 -9.16 0.76
N VAL A 64 -5.07 -8.91 -0.34
CA VAL A 64 -4.44 -8.64 -1.65
C VAL A 64 -3.70 -7.31 -1.71
N HIS A 65 -3.98 -6.38 -0.79
CA HIS A 65 -3.29 -5.08 -0.71
C HIS A 65 -2.01 -5.15 0.13
N MET A 66 -1.93 -6.06 1.09
CA MET A 66 -0.87 -6.10 2.09
C MET A 66 0.57 -6.21 1.51
N PRO A 67 0.85 -7.02 0.47
CA PRO A 67 2.20 -7.12 -0.11
C PRO A 67 2.75 -5.79 -0.62
N TYR A 68 1.91 -4.99 -1.28
CA TYR A 68 2.35 -3.73 -1.82
C TYR A 68 2.36 -2.63 -0.75
N PHE A 69 1.36 -2.62 0.14
CA PHE A 69 1.36 -1.70 1.29
C PHE A 69 2.61 -1.86 2.17
N GLY A 70 3.03 -3.10 2.43
CA GLY A 70 4.25 -3.39 3.19
C GLY A 70 5.55 -2.90 2.55
N LEU A 71 5.51 -2.53 1.27
CA LEU A 71 6.65 -2.02 0.51
C LEU A 71 6.55 -0.53 0.19
N LEU A 72 5.47 0.16 0.57
CA LEU A 72 5.29 1.59 0.26
C LEU A 72 6.36 2.47 0.91
N GLU A 73 6.76 2.16 2.14
CA GLU A 73 7.87 2.86 2.81
C GLU A 73 9.16 2.76 1.99
N ALA A 74 9.52 1.54 1.57
CA ALA A 74 10.69 1.29 0.73
C ALA A 74 10.57 1.91 -0.68
N ALA A 75 9.34 2.09 -1.17
CA ALA A 75 9.04 2.81 -2.40
C ALA A 75 9.00 4.34 -2.21
N GLY A 76 9.29 4.84 -1.01
CA GLY A 76 9.31 6.25 -0.65
C GLY A 76 7.93 6.88 -0.47
N ALA A 77 6.86 6.11 -0.39
CA ALA A 77 5.46 6.54 -0.34
C ALA A 77 4.81 6.40 1.05
N GLY A 78 5.61 6.21 2.10
CA GLY A 78 5.13 6.14 3.48
C GLY A 78 4.40 7.41 3.94
N ASP A 79 4.87 8.57 3.46
CA ASP A 79 4.27 9.88 3.71
C ASP A 79 2.81 9.96 3.24
N ILE A 80 2.48 9.27 2.14
CA ILE A 80 1.11 9.23 1.62
C ILE A 80 0.23 8.40 2.58
N VAL A 81 0.71 7.27 3.10
CA VAL A 81 -0.04 6.49 4.09
C VAL A 81 -0.22 7.29 5.39
N ASP A 82 0.82 8.00 5.83
CA ASP A 82 0.76 8.82 7.04
C ASP A 82 -0.21 10.00 6.94
N ALA A 83 -0.44 10.53 5.73
CA ALA A 83 -1.43 11.58 5.48
C ALA A 83 -2.90 11.09 5.57
N HIS A 84 -3.14 9.78 5.56
CA HIS A 84 -4.48 9.17 5.57
C HIS A 84 -4.68 8.36 6.87
N PRO A 85 -5.17 8.99 7.96
CA PRO A 85 -5.18 8.38 9.29
C PRO A 85 -6.04 7.10 9.40
N ASN A 86 -7.17 7.01 8.69
CA ASN A 86 -7.98 5.80 8.70
C ASN A 86 -7.31 4.67 7.88
N VAL A 87 -6.67 5.00 6.75
CA VAL A 87 -5.83 4.05 6.01
C VAL A 87 -4.66 3.56 6.85
N LYS A 88 -3.96 4.47 7.55
CA LYS A 88 -2.86 4.10 8.45
C LYS A 88 -3.32 3.16 9.56
N LYS A 89 -4.42 3.49 10.24
CA LYS A 89 -5.02 2.64 11.28
C LYS A 89 -5.41 1.26 10.74
N TRP A 90 -5.98 1.21 9.54
CA TRP A 90 -6.26 -0.06 8.86
C TRP A 90 -4.97 -0.84 8.60
N TRP A 91 -3.93 -0.19 8.07
CA TRP A 91 -2.65 -0.82 7.75
C TRP A 91 -1.97 -1.40 9.01
N GLU A 92 -1.92 -0.63 10.09
CA GLU A 92 -1.41 -1.08 11.40
C GLU A 92 -2.16 -2.32 11.90
N ARG A 93 -3.50 -2.32 11.77
CA ARG A 93 -4.34 -3.46 12.18
C ARG A 93 -4.06 -4.72 11.36
N VAL A 94 -4.07 -4.62 10.02
CA VAL A 94 -3.90 -5.80 9.15
C VAL A 94 -2.48 -6.33 9.23
N SER A 95 -1.48 -5.46 9.32
CA SER A 95 -0.06 -5.83 9.40
C SER A 95 0.36 -6.40 10.76
N ALA A 96 -0.38 -6.10 11.84
CA ALA A 96 -0.16 -6.71 13.16
C ALA A 96 -0.56 -8.20 13.24
N ARG A 97 -1.22 -8.75 12.22
CA ARG A 97 -1.67 -10.15 12.22
C ARG A 97 -0.48 -11.12 12.23
N PRO A 98 -0.45 -12.15 13.09
CA PRO A 98 0.67 -13.11 13.14
C PRO A 98 0.96 -13.82 11.82
N ALA A 99 -0.08 -14.08 11.01
CA ALA A 99 0.09 -14.66 9.69
C ALA A 99 0.91 -13.78 8.74
N TRP A 100 0.77 -12.45 8.86
CA TRP A 100 1.53 -11.49 8.08
C TRP A 100 2.99 -11.43 8.51
N ALA A 101 3.26 -11.45 9.82
CA ALA A 101 4.62 -11.52 10.34
C ALA A 101 5.37 -12.75 9.79
N ARG A 102 4.74 -13.94 9.88
CA ARG A 102 5.29 -15.20 9.34
C ARG A 102 5.57 -15.13 7.84
N ALA A 103 4.67 -14.54 7.06
CA ALA A 103 4.85 -14.40 5.62
C ALA A 103 6.05 -13.50 5.24
N ASN A 104 6.42 -12.55 6.10
CA ASN A 104 7.58 -11.69 5.93
C ASN A 104 8.86 -12.24 6.61
N GLY A 105 8.84 -13.51 7.05
CA GLY A 105 9.98 -14.13 7.72
C GLY A 105 10.31 -13.53 9.09
N LYS A 106 9.31 -12.92 9.75
CA LYS A 106 9.38 -12.40 11.11
C LYS A 106 8.72 -13.33 12.12
#